data_AF-E7G7E7-F1
#
_entry.id   AF-E7G7E7-F1
#
_cell.length_a   1.000
_cell.length_b   1.000
_cell.length_c   1.000
_cell.angle_alpha   90.00
_cell.angle_beta   90.00
_cell.angle_gamma   90.00
#
_symmetry.space_group_name_H-M   'P 1'
#
loop_
_entity.id
_entity.type
_entity.pdbx_description
1 polymer ?
#
loop_
_entity_poly.entity_id
_entity_poly.type
_entity_poly.pdbx_seq_one_letter_code
_entity_poly.pdbx_strand_id
1 'polypeptide(L)'
;MYCRKCGAKMSDTARFCDSCGEEVKKVRQRSDTQKYEERKIEDAKQSKSKKSKHEKALEELKNPYVIPALGTAILAFGLAIFPWPISWRIGTSLWMRILILCVALLSDYHCTKSRQVNNLYNIQYHYRVQPRMVTIATVLATFTTAVSLFALINM
;
A
#
# COMPACT_ATOMS: atom_id res chain seq x y z
N MET A 1 -48.06 13.56 35.52
CA MET A 1 -47.19 14.36 34.62
C MET A 1 -48.00 15.46 33.92
N TYR A 2 -47.36 16.41 33.23
CA TYR A 2 -48.05 17.45 32.43
C TYR A 2 -47.68 17.32 30.94
N CYS A 3 -48.62 17.62 30.05
CA CYS A 3 -48.37 17.63 28.62
C CYS A 3 -47.37 18.75 28.26
N ARG A 4 -46.29 18.41 27.54
CA ARG A 4 -45.26 19.38 27.10
C ARG A 4 -45.77 20.40 26.07
N LYS A 5 -46.90 20.12 25.43
CA LYS A 5 -47.47 20.95 24.36
C LYS A 5 -48.57 21.90 24.87
N CYS A 6 -49.51 21.41 25.68
CA CYS A 6 -50.67 22.17 26.13
C CYS A 6 -50.74 22.40 27.64
N GLY A 7 -49.84 21.82 28.44
CA GLY A 7 -49.82 22.01 29.90
C GLY A 7 -50.91 21.27 30.67
N ALA A 8 -51.79 20.51 30.01
CA ALA A 8 -52.84 19.74 30.68
C ALA A 8 -52.26 18.66 31.60
N LYS A 9 -52.92 18.43 32.75
CA LYS A 9 -52.54 17.39 33.71
C LYS A 9 -52.90 16.01 33.15
N MET A 10 -51.96 15.07 33.21
CA MET A 10 -52.09 13.73 32.64
C MET A 10 -51.63 12.65 33.62
N SER A 11 -52.18 11.44 33.48
CA SER A 11 -51.74 10.25 34.22
C SER A 11 -50.39 9.75 33.72
N ASP A 12 -49.54 9.23 34.61
CA ASP A 12 -48.15 8.85 34.27
C ASP A 12 -48.04 7.65 33.29
N THR A 13 -49.17 6.99 33.03
CA THR A 13 -49.30 5.86 32.10
C THR A 13 -49.95 6.25 30.76
N ALA A 14 -50.49 7.46 30.60
CA ALA A 14 -51.15 7.89 29.37
C ALA A 14 -50.18 7.92 28.17
N ARG A 15 -50.59 7.33 27.05
CA ARG A 15 -49.83 7.31 25.78
C ARG A 15 -50.04 8.57 24.94
N PHE A 16 -51.20 9.20 25.06
CA PHE A 16 -51.59 10.41 24.35
C PHE A 16 -52.21 11.42 25.31
N CYS A 17 -52.11 12.71 24.98
CA CYS A 17 -52.74 13.76 25.76
C CYS A 17 -54.24 13.86 25.49
N ASP A 18 -55.04 13.70 26.53
CA ASP A 18 -56.51 13.77 26.45
C ASP A 18 -57.02 15.15 26.01
N SER A 19 -56.22 16.21 26.18
CA SER A 19 -56.61 17.58 25.81
C SER A 19 -56.10 18.06 24.45
N CYS A 20 -54.97 17.55 23.94
CA CYS A 20 -54.40 18.03 22.67
C CYS A 20 -54.01 16.93 21.68
N GLY A 21 -54.23 15.66 22.03
CA GLY A 21 -53.94 14.49 21.20
C GLY A 21 -52.46 14.15 21.00
N GLU A 22 -51.53 14.89 21.63
CA GLU A 22 -50.09 14.71 21.42
C GLU A 22 -49.57 13.42 22.07
N GLU A 23 -48.70 12.68 21.38
CA GLU A 23 -48.08 11.47 21.93
C GLU A 23 -47.09 11.80 23.05
N VAL A 24 -47.23 11.10 24.16
CA VAL A 24 -46.32 11.22 25.30
C VAL A 24 -45.06 10.41 25.01
N LYS A 25 -44.07 11.07 24.42
CA LYS A 25 -42.72 10.49 24.28
C LYS A 25 -42.08 10.35 25.65
N LYS A 26 -42.06 9.11 26.18
CA LYS A 26 -41.26 8.74 27.35
C LYS A 26 -39.78 8.78 26.97
N VAL A 27 -39.17 9.96 27.09
CA VAL A 27 -37.71 10.10 26.94
C VAL A 27 -37.08 9.38 28.12
N ARG A 28 -36.54 8.17 27.89
CA ARG A 28 -35.68 7.52 28.89
C ARG A 28 -34.51 8.45 29.15
N GLN A 29 -34.42 9.00 30.36
CA GLN A 29 -33.22 9.71 30.77
C GLN A 29 -32.08 8.68 30.81
N ARG A 30 -31.24 8.71 29.78
CA ARG A 30 -29.96 7.98 29.81
C ARG A 30 -29.09 8.68 30.85
N SER A 31 -28.47 7.91 31.74
CA SER A 31 -27.48 8.48 32.65
C SER A 31 -26.27 8.97 31.85
N ASP A 32 -25.55 9.96 32.37
CA ASP A 32 -24.34 10.47 31.74
C ASP A 32 -23.30 9.36 31.50
N THR A 33 -23.28 8.35 32.37
CA THR A 33 -22.46 7.14 32.24
C THR A 33 -22.80 6.32 31.00
N GLN A 34 -24.09 6.11 30.71
CA GLN A 34 -24.53 5.37 29.51
C GLN A 34 -24.15 6.12 28.23
N LYS A 35 -24.31 7.45 28.22
CA LYS A 35 -23.93 8.30 27.08
C LYS A 35 -22.41 8.35 26.86
N TYR A 36 -21.62 8.18 27.91
CA TYR A 36 -20.17 8.08 27.82
C TYR A 36 -19.74 6.74 27.21
N GLU A 37 -20.29 5.62 27.70
CA GLU A 37 -19.98 4.28 27.18
C GLU A 37 -20.39 4.11 25.71
N GLU A 38 -21.55 4.61 25.30
CA GLU A 38 -21.97 4.58 23.89
C GLU A 38 -20.99 5.33 22.97
N ARG A 39 -20.56 6.54 23.36
CA ARG A 39 -19.55 7.29 22.60
C ARG A 39 -18.22 6.54 22.51
N LYS A 40 -17.77 5.94 23.61
CA LYS A 40 -16.55 5.13 23.65
C LYS A 40 -16.64 3.93 22.70
N ILE A 41 -17.80 3.27 22.62
CA ILE A 41 -18.06 2.16 21.69
C ILE A 41 -18.09 2.65 20.24
N GLU A 42 -18.71 3.80 19.97
CA GLU A 42 -18.75 4.43 18.64
C GLU A 42 -17.35 4.83 18.16
N ASP A 43 -16.55 5.47 19.00
CA ASP A 43 -15.16 5.85 18.72
C ASP A 43 -14.28 4.62 18.46
N ALA A 44 -14.48 3.54 19.24
CA ALA A 44 -13.80 2.26 19.04
C ALA A 44 -14.21 1.58 17.71
N LYS A 45 -15.48 1.67 17.31
CA LYS A 45 -15.95 1.16 16.01
C LYS A 45 -15.40 1.99 14.85
N GLN A 46 -15.38 3.31 14.99
CA GLN A 46 -14.92 4.22 13.93
C GLN A 46 -13.41 4.13 13.72
N SER A 47 -12.62 3.99 14.78
CA SER A 47 -11.17 3.73 14.70
C SER A 47 -10.86 2.38 14.05
N LYS A 48 -11.58 1.31 14.42
CA LYS A 48 -11.46 -0.01 13.76
C LYS A 48 -11.81 0.06 12.26
N SER A 49 -12.89 0.74 11.90
CA SER A 49 -13.30 0.93 10.51
C SER A 49 -12.25 1.69 9.70
N LYS A 50 -11.74 2.83 10.23
CA LYS A 50 -10.66 3.61 9.60
C LYS A 50 -9.39 2.78 9.42
N LYS A 51 -8.99 2.01 10.44
CA LYS A 51 -7.83 1.10 10.36
C LYS A 51 -8.00 0.06 9.26
N SER A 52 -9.17 -0.58 9.18
CA SER A 52 -9.46 -1.58 8.13
C SER A 52 -9.44 -1.00 6.71
N LYS A 53 -9.93 0.24 6.54
CA LYS A 53 -9.91 0.93 5.24
C LYS A 53 -8.48 1.31 4.84
N HIS A 54 -7.67 1.76 5.80
CA HIS A 54 -6.26 2.05 5.58
C HIS A 54 -5.48 0.79 5.20
N GLU A 55 -5.70 -0.32 5.89
CA GLU A 55 -5.05 -1.60 5.61
C GLU A 55 -5.38 -2.13 4.20
N LYS A 56 -6.65 -2.04 3.78
CA LYS A 56 -7.05 -2.37 2.40
C LYS A 56 -6.37 -1.48 1.35
N ALA A 57 -6.25 -0.18 1.62
CA ALA A 57 -5.55 0.74 0.72
C ALA A 57 -4.04 0.45 0.63
N LEU A 58 -3.42 -0.04 1.71
CA LEU A 58 -2.02 -0.50 1.70
C LEU A 58 -1.83 -1.77 0.88
N GLU A 59 -2.76 -2.72 0.95
CA GLU A 59 -2.71 -3.95 0.14
C GLU A 59 -2.84 -3.67 -1.36
N GLU A 60 -3.61 -2.65 -1.74
CA GLU A 60 -3.76 -2.23 -3.14
C GLU A 60 -2.52 -1.49 -3.68
N LEU A 61 -1.68 -0.94 -2.80
CA LEU A 61 -0.51 -0.15 -3.18
C LEU A 61 0.57 -1.03 -3.83
N LYS A 62 0.65 -0.96 -5.16
CA LYS A 62 1.68 -1.67 -5.96
C LYS A 62 2.68 -0.67 -6.52
N ASN A 63 3.97 -1.00 -6.41
CA ASN A 63 5.04 -0.21 -7.02
C ASN A 63 5.24 -0.66 -8.48
N PRO A 64 4.92 0.18 -9.47
CA PRO A 64 4.96 -0.21 -10.88
C PRO A 64 6.37 -0.51 -11.40
N TYR A 65 7.42 -0.06 -10.70
CA TYR A 65 8.81 -0.24 -11.14
C TYR A 65 9.43 -1.57 -10.68
N VAL A 66 8.78 -2.34 -9.79
CA VAL A 66 9.35 -3.60 -9.27
C VAL A 66 9.38 -4.70 -10.33
N ILE A 67 8.31 -4.82 -11.11
CA ILE A 67 8.20 -5.80 -12.20
C ILE A 67 9.26 -5.54 -13.29
N PRO A 68 9.37 -4.31 -13.86
CA PRO A 68 10.40 -4.04 -14.87
C PRO A 68 11.82 -4.13 -14.31
N ALA A 69 12.06 -3.77 -13.04
CA ALA A 69 13.37 -3.94 -12.41
C ALA A 69 13.78 -5.41 -12.37
N LEU A 70 12.89 -6.31 -11.96
CA LEU A 70 13.16 -7.75 -11.94
C LEU A 70 13.32 -8.30 -13.36
N GLY A 71 12.41 -7.95 -14.27
CA GLY A 71 12.42 -8.45 -15.65
C GLY A 71 13.71 -8.08 -16.37
N THR A 72 14.12 -6.81 -16.28
CA THR A 72 15.38 -6.33 -16.88
C THR A 72 16.61 -6.96 -16.24
N ALA A 73 16.62 -7.18 -14.91
CA ALA A 73 17.74 -7.82 -14.23
C ALA A 73 17.93 -9.28 -14.66
N ILE A 74 16.83 -10.03 -14.79
CA ILE A 74 16.86 -11.42 -15.29
C ILE A 74 17.32 -11.45 -16.76
N LEU A 75 16.84 -10.51 -17.59
CA LEU A 75 17.24 -10.40 -18.99
C LEU A 75 18.73 -10.11 -19.13
N ALA A 76 19.25 -9.13 -18.38
CA ALA A 76 20.66 -8.77 -18.37
C ALA A 76 21.54 -9.95 -17.93
N PHE A 77 21.16 -10.61 -16.83
CA PHE A 77 21.88 -11.77 -16.31
C PHE A 77 21.84 -12.96 -17.27
N GLY A 78 20.68 -13.22 -17.86
CA GLY A 78 20.49 -14.25 -18.87
C GLY A 78 21.39 -14.04 -20.07
N LEU A 79 21.41 -12.83 -20.65
CA LEU A 79 22.27 -12.49 -21.79
C LEU A 79 23.76 -12.60 -21.47
N ALA A 80 24.15 -12.26 -20.24
CA ALA A 80 25.54 -12.34 -19.79
C ALA A 80 26.04 -13.78 -19.62
N ILE A 81 25.18 -14.70 -19.15
CA ILE A 81 25.55 -16.10 -18.89
C ILE A 81 25.26 -17.01 -20.08
N PHE A 82 24.36 -16.61 -20.98
CA PHE A 82 23.91 -17.44 -22.08
C PHE A 82 25.11 -18.00 -22.87
N PRO A 83 25.20 -19.32 -23.07
CA PRO A 83 26.32 -19.95 -23.76
C PRO A 83 26.25 -19.64 -25.26
N TRP A 84 26.79 -18.48 -25.64
CA TRP A 84 26.87 -18.06 -27.03
C TRP A 84 27.75 -19.04 -27.82
N PRO A 85 27.26 -19.64 -28.91
CA PRO A 85 28.03 -20.61 -29.67
C PRO A 85 29.31 -19.96 -30.23
N ILE A 86 30.44 -20.64 -30.02
CA ILE A 86 31.77 -20.13 -30.41
C ILE A 86 31.85 -19.90 -31.93
N SER A 87 31.12 -20.69 -32.71
CA SER A 87 31.03 -20.57 -34.18
C SER A 87 30.50 -19.21 -34.65
N TRP A 88 29.75 -18.51 -33.80
CA TRP A 88 29.10 -17.24 -34.14
C TRP A 88 29.95 -16.02 -33.78
N ARG A 89 30.97 -16.14 -32.91
CA ARG A 89 31.84 -15.04 -32.41
C ARG A 89 31.11 -13.80 -31.85
N ILE A 90 29.78 -13.84 -31.76
CA ILE A 90 28.89 -12.74 -31.41
C ILE A 90 28.99 -12.39 -29.92
N GLY A 91 29.09 -13.41 -29.05
CA GLY A 91 29.22 -13.19 -27.60
C GLY A 91 30.53 -12.50 -27.20
N THR A 92 31.58 -12.59 -28.01
CA THR A 92 32.86 -11.90 -27.79
C THR A 92 32.97 -10.55 -28.49
N SER A 93 31.99 -10.17 -29.30
CA SER A 93 32.03 -8.90 -30.03
C SER A 93 31.90 -7.70 -29.08
N LEU A 94 32.64 -6.64 -29.37
CA LEU A 94 32.61 -5.39 -28.59
C LEU A 94 31.18 -4.81 -28.53
N TRP A 95 30.46 -4.85 -29.66
CA TRP A 95 29.08 -4.37 -29.75
C TRP A 95 28.10 -5.13 -28.84
N MET A 96 28.24 -6.46 -28.74
CA MET A 96 27.39 -7.25 -27.84
C MET A 96 27.68 -6.92 -26.38
N ARG A 97 28.94 -6.71 -26.01
CA ARG A 97 29.32 -6.29 -24.65
C ARG A 97 28.77 -4.91 -24.30
N ILE A 98 28.81 -3.96 -25.24
CA ILE A 98 28.17 -2.64 -25.08
C ILE A 98 26.65 -2.83 -24.88
N LEU A 99 26.00 -3.67 -25.68
CA LEU A 99 24.56 -3.92 -25.56
C LEU A 99 24.21 -4.49 -24.19
N ILE A 100 24.95 -5.50 -23.71
CA ILE A 100 24.75 -6.08 -22.37
C ILE A 100 24.93 -5.00 -21.29
N LEU A 101 25.95 -4.15 -21.40
CA LEU A 101 26.16 -3.03 -20.48
C LEU A 101 24.97 -2.05 -20.48
N CYS A 102 24.46 -1.67 -21.66
CA CYS A 102 23.29 -0.80 -21.76
C CYS A 102 22.06 -1.40 -21.08
N VAL A 103 21.82 -2.70 -21.25
CA VAL A 103 20.70 -3.41 -20.59
C VAL A 103 20.93 -3.48 -19.08
N ALA A 104 22.16 -3.72 -18.62
CA ALA A 104 22.50 -3.73 -17.20
C ALA A 104 22.30 -2.35 -16.55
N LEU A 105 22.73 -1.27 -17.20
CA LEU A 105 22.51 0.11 -16.73
C LEU A 105 21.03 0.49 -16.70
N LEU A 106 20.25 0.04 -17.69
CA LEU A 106 18.79 0.23 -17.68
C LEU A 106 18.14 -0.53 -16.51
N SER A 107 18.64 -1.73 -16.19
CA SER A 107 18.20 -2.48 -15.01
C SER A 107 18.52 -1.73 -13.72
N ASP A 108 19.74 -1.18 -13.58
CA ASP A 108 20.13 -0.35 -12.43
C ASP A 108 19.25 0.91 -12.30
N TYR A 109 18.89 1.55 -13.42
CA TYR A 109 17.93 2.66 -13.43
C TYR A 109 16.56 2.25 -12.87
N HIS A 110 15.99 1.12 -13.31
CA HIS A 110 14.71 0.66 -12.79
C HIS A 110 14.80 0.22 -11.32
N CYS A 111 15.90 -0.42 -10.91
CA CYS A 111 16.16 -0.80 -9.52
C CYS A 111 16.23 0.44 -8.61
N THR A 112 16.97 1.47 -9.00
CA THR A 112 17.08 2.72 -8.23
C THR A 112 15.75 3.45 -8.15
N LYS A 113 14.99 3.55 -9.24
CA LYS A 113 13.63 4.12 -9.23
C LYS A 113 12.67 3.35 -8.35
N SER A 114 12.72 2.01 -8.39
CA SER A 114 11.87 1.18 -7.52
C SER A 114 12.15 1.43 -6.03
N ARG A 115 13.43 1.59 -5.64
CA ARG A 115 13.83 1.94 -4.27
C ARG A 115 13.39 3.33 -3.87
N GLN A 116 13.54 4.33 -4.74
CA GLN A 116 13.06 5.69 -4.48
C GLN A 116 11.57 5.70 -4.17
N VAL A 117 10.76 5.04 -5.00
CA VAL A 117 9.31 4.92 -4.78
C VAL A 117 8.98 4.16 -3.50
N ASN A 118 9.73 3.10 -3.18
CA ASN A 118 9.50 2.35 -1.93
C ASN A 118 9.85 3.17 -0.68
N ASN A 119 10.87 4.02 -0.75
CA ASN A 119 11.21 4.95 0.32
C ASN A 119 10.11 6.01 0.49
N LEU A 120 9.54 6.54 -0.60
CA LEU A 120 8.41 7.45 -0.53
C LEU A 120 7.19 6.80 0.13
N TYR A 121 6.87 5.55 -0.21
CA TYR A 121 5.79 4.81 0.46
C TYR A 121 6.08 4.54 1.93
N ASN A 122 7.33 4.27 2.28
CA ASN A 122 7.75 4.09 3.67
C ASN A 122 7.62 5.39 4.48
N ILE A 123 7.85 6.55 3.88
CA ILE A 123 7.68 7.86 4.55
C ILE A 123 6.19 8.20 4.68
N GLN A 124 5.41 8.01 3.62
CA GLN A 124 4.00 8.41 3.58
C GLN A 124 3.10 7.45 4.38
N TYR A 125 3.40 6.16 4.34
CA TYR A 125 2.50 5.10 4.82
C TYR A 125 3.15 4.09 5.77
N HIS A 126 4.44 4.25 6.11
CA HIS A 126 5.23 3.30 6.91
C HIS A 126 5.17 1.85 6.38
N TYR A 127 4.99 1.70 5.07
CA TYR A 127 4.84 0.41 4.40
C TYR A 127 5.87 0.24 3.29
N ARG A 128 6.42 -0.97 3.15
CA ARG A 128 7.37 -1.32 2.08
C ARG A 128 6.77 -2.37 1.17
N VAL A 129 6.60 -2.01 -0.10
CA VAL A 129 6.10 -2.89 -1.15
C VAL A 129 7.20 -3.84 -1.58
N GLN A 130 6.95 -5.15 -1.44
CA GLN A 130 7.80 -6.25 -1.93
C GLN A 130 9.32 -6.06 -1.70
N PRO A 131 9.78 -5.90 -0.44
CA PRO A 131 11.17 -5.55 -0.15
C PRO A 131 12.17 -6.61 -0.62
N ARG A 132 11.81 -7.90 -0.54
CA ARG A 132 12.68 -9.00 -0.99
C ARG A 132 12.98 -8.94 -2.48
N MET A 133 11.95 -8.69 -3.31
CA MET A 133 12.08 -8.61 -4.77
C MET A 133 13.01 -7.48 -5.20
N VAL A 134 12.84 -6.30 -4.60
CA VAL A 134 13.68 -5.12 -4.89
C VAL A 134 15.14 -5.38 -4.51
N THR A 135 15.37 -6.00 -3.35
CA THR A 135 16.73 -6.36 -2.92
C THR A 135 17.38 -7.35 -3.87
N ILE A 136 16.70 -8.43 -4.22
CA ILE A 136 17.22 -9.45 -5.15
C ILE A 136 17.52 -8.84 -6.52
N ALA A 137 16.59 -8.07 -7.08
CA ALA A 137 16.78 -7.43 -8.37
C ALA A 137 17.99 -6.50 -8.36
N THR A 138 18.20 -5.75 -7.27
CA THR A 138 19.35 -4.84 -7.19
C THR A 138 20.68 -5.60 -7.05
N VAL A 139 20.71 -6.67 -6.26
CA VAL A 139 21.93 -7.50 -6.14
C VAL A 139 22.27 -8.12 -7.49
N LEU A 140 21.28 -8.65 -8.20
CA LEU A 140 21.47 -9.22 -9.53
C LEU A 140 21.95 -8.17 -10.53
N ALA A 141 21.30 -7.00 -10.56
CA ALA A 141 21.67 -5.89 -11.44
C ALA A 141 23.13 -5.46 -11.18
N THR A 142 23.47 -5.09 -9.93
CA THR A 142 24.83 -4.67 -9.57
C THR A 142 25.91 -5.71 -9.90
N PHE A 143 25.62 -6.99 -9.71
CA PHE A 143 26.51 -8.07 -10.12
C PHE A 143 26.69 -8.09 -11.64
N THR A 144 25.60 -8.02 -12.41
CA THR A 144 25.67 -7.99 -13.88
C THR A 144 26.40 -6.78 -14.42
N THR A 145 26.21 -5.59 -13.83
CA THR A 145 26.93 -4.37 -14.24
C THR A 145 28.42 -4.50 -13.96
N ALA A 146 28.80 -5.03 -12.79
CA ALA A 146 30.20 -5.25 -12.43
C ALA A 146 30.90 -6.24 -13.38
N VAL A 147 30.25 -7.37 -13.69
CA VAL A 147 30.77 -8.36 -14.64
C VAL A 147 30.86 -7.77 -16.05
N SER A 148 29.85 -7.01 -16.49
CA SER A 148 29.83 -6.38 -17.82
C SER A 148 30.94 -5.34 -17.98
N LEU A 149 31.18 -4.52 -16.95
CA LEU A 149 32.29 -3.56 -16.92
C LEU A 149 33.64 -4.27 -16.92
N PHE A 150 33.80 -5.33 -16.10
CA PHE A 150 35.02 -6.13 -16.08
C PHE A 150 35.31 -6.77 -17.44
N ALA A 151 34.29 -7.32 -18.09
CA ALA A 151 34.40 -7.89 -19.43
C ALA A 151 34.74 -6.83 -20.49
N LEU A 152 34.27 -5.58 -20.35
CA LEU A 152 34.65 -4.51 -21.27
C LEU A 152 36.10 -4.04 -21.09
N ILE A 153 36.60 -4.00 -19.86
CA ILE A 153 37.96 -3.54 -19.54
C ILE A 153 39.03 -4.57 -19.92
N ASN A 154 38.77 -5.86 -19.70
CA ASN A 154 39.70 -6.95 -20.03
C ASN A 154 39.58 -7.44 -21.49
N MET A 155 39.25 -6.54 -22.43
CA MET A 155 39.30 -6.83 -23.86
C MET A 155 40.74 -6.81 -24.39
#